data_AF-A0A1V4YX49-F1
#
_entry.id   AF-A0A1V4YX49-F1
#
_cell.length_a   1.000
_cell.length_b   1.000
_cell.length_c   1.000
_cell.angle_alpha   90.00
_cell.angle_beta   90.00
_cell.angle_gamma   90.00
#
_symmetry.space_group_name_H-M   'P 1'
#
loop_
_entity.id
_entity.type
_entity.pdbx_description
1 polymer ?
#
loop_
_entity_poly.entity_id
_entity_poly.type
_entity_poly.pdbx_seq_one_letter_code
_entity_poly.pdbx_strand_id
1 'polypeptide(L)'
;MGDVSAAAGNSSLETNQSNISNQSIETQTTSKVNNSLPTSINSKSNGNLTSQSSVSQNSTYTEPTVYANINLVSDAANKLKTYVETNNKLPNYVTISNYQVTLPQFLELLTDSLIQINSGSTSVTIKTVGNPTSSSESLKSGNIYKTEYLNLAQKINDIMETTGTAPGYIGTSIGKMGYESLVYDYSKILSFYYSNKRLPNYVSVKAFSTANQSTTTNQSTSEGTNTTNTSGTPPKNGYGPYNVVVTSKYVSATAKCSCGAGKYTYKTATFLNYCPQCHHYGTLGMTKYPLYEGHWTCSYCDCDYCAQCGKENIKGSKLWLTPA
;
A
#
# COMPACT_ATOMS: atom_id res chain seq x y z
N MET A 1 34.90 50.11 -35.51
CA MET A 1 33.82 49.89 -34.53
C MET A 1 33.84 48.41 -34.14
N GLY A 2 34.25 48.12 -32.90
CA GLY A 2 33.89 46.94 -32.10
C GLY A 2 34.21 45.54 -32.63
N ASP A 3 35.34 44.99 -32.17
CA ASP A 3 35.54 43.55 -31.90
C ASP A 3 34.40 42.96 -31.06
N VAL A 4 34.01 41.69 -31.31
CA VAL A 4 34.21 40.57 -30.36
C VAL A 4 34.16 39.22 -31.10
N SER A 5 35.29 38.52 -31.10
CA SER A 5 35.43 37.09 -31.35
C SER A 5 35.01 36.28 -30.11
N ALA A 6 34.09 35.33 -30.23
CA ALA A 6 33.82 34.35 -29.17
C ALA A 6 34.75 33.15 -29.32
N ALA A 7 35.78 33.12 -28.48
CA ALA A 7 36.75 32.04 -28.36
C ALA A 7 36.15 30.84 -27.59
N ALA A 8 36.57 29.65 -28.02
CA ALA A 8 36.34 28.38 -27.36
C ALA A 8 37.00 28.34 -25.98
N GLY A 9 36.25 27.88 -24.98
CA GLY A 9 36.73 27.63 -23.62
C GLY A 9 36.47 26.18 -23.23
N ASN A 10 37.50 25.35 -23.39
CA ASN A 10 37.63 24.04 -22.77
C ASN A 10 37.77 24.24 -21.25
N SER A 11 36.93 23.58 -20.44
CA SER A 11 37.25 23.38 -19.02
C SER A 11 36.81 22.00 -18.57
N SER A 12 37.83 21.21 -18.30
CA SER A 12 37.85 19.92 -17.62
C SER A 12 37.21 20.01 -16.23
N LEU A 13 36.20 19.17 -15.98
CA LEU A 13 35.72 18.89 -14.62
C LEU A 13 36.59 17.79 -14.02
N GLU A 14 37.41 18.20 -13.07
CA GLU A 14 38.24 17.35 -12.21
C GLU A 14 37.39 16.40 -11.37
N THR A 15 37.87 15.17 -11.28
CA THR A 15 37.38 14.10 -10.42
C THR A 15 37.84 14.38 -8.99
N ASN A 16 36.91 14.77 -8.11
CA ASN A 16 37.19 14.86 -6.68
C ASN A 16 36.93 13.51 -6.01
N GLN A 17 38.03 12.79 -5.79
CA GLN A 17 38.12 11.54 -5.06
C GLN A 17 38.52 11.87 -3.61
N SER A 18 37.57 11.84 -2.68
CA SER A 18 37.85 11.99 -1.25
C SER A 18 38.11 10.62 -0.62
N ASN A 19 39.40 10.32 -0.46
CA ASN A 19 39.91 9.33 0.50
C ASN A 19 39.90 9.92 1.91
N ILE A 20 39.19 9.33 2.86
CA ILE A 20 39.53 9.44 4.29
C ILE A 20 39.43 8.06 4.96
N SER A 21 40.50 7.75 5.67
CA SER A 21 40.92 6.49 6.27
C SER A 21 40.01 5.91 7.36
N ASN A 22 40.07 4.59 7.43
CA ASN A 22 39.80 3.76 8.60
C ASN A 22 40.76 4.13 9.74
N GLN A 23 40.25 4.46 10.92
CA GLN A 23 41.01 4.37 12.16
C GLN A 23 40.11 4.00 13.35
N SER A 24 40.54 2.96 14.04
CA SER A 24 40.04 2.36 15.27
C SER A 24 40.20 3.30 16.48
N ILE A 25 39.23 3.27 17.40
CA ILE A 25 39.39 3.84 18.74
C ILE A 25 38.91 2.81 19.77
N GLU A 26 39.84 2.37 20.62
CA GLU A 26 39.63 1.57 21.82
C GLU A 26 39.64 2.47 23.08
N THR A 27 38.65 2.23 23.97
CA THR A 27 38.57 2.33 25.45
C THR A 27 39.06 3.60 26.22
N GLN A 28 38.47 4.03 27.37
CA GLN A 28 38.12 3.28 28.59
C GLN A 28 37.24 4.10 29.59
N THR A 29 36.24 3.42 30.20
CA THR A 29 35.71 3.44 31.62
C THR A 29 35.54 4.76 32.41
N THR A 30 34.49 5.00 33.21
CA THR A 30 33.86 4.25 34.34
C THR A 30 32.40 4.75 34.55
N SER A 31 31.38 3.96 34.93
CA SER A 31 31.16 3.37 36.25
C SER A 31 30.00 2.34 36.24
N LYS A 32 30.16 1.32 37.09
CA LYS A 32 29.33 0.13 37.34
C LYS A 32 28.01 0.47 38.06
N VAL A 33 26.93 -0.31 37.82
CA VAL A 33 26.26 -1.20 38.81
C VAL A 33 25.41 -2.28 38.09
N ASN A 34 25.90 -3.52 38.26
CA ASN A 34 25.33 -4.88 38.26
C ASN A 34 23.93 -5.22 37.70
N ASN A 35 23.99 -6.12 36.72
CA ASN A 35 23.02 -7.14 36.33
C ASN A 35 22.89 -8.23 37.43
N SER A 36 21.70 -8.79 37.67
CA SER A 36 21.48 -10.25 37.73
C SER A 36 20.02 -10.65 37.96
N LEU A 37 19.58 -11.51 37.06
CA LEU A 37 18.46 -12.45 37.10
C LEU A 37 18.59 -13.41 38.30
N PRO A 38 17.52 -13.78 39.03
CA PRO A 38 17.56 -14.92 39.93
C PRO A 38 16.95 -16.17 39.28
N THR A 39 17.82 -17.14 39.01
CA THR A 39 17.47 -18.55 38.87
C THR A 39 17.35 -19.19 40.25
N SER A 40 16.40 -20.11 40.36
CA SER A 40 16.02 -20.96 41.50
C SER A 40 17.12 -21.51 42.40
N ILE A 41 16.92 -21.42 43.73
CA ILE A 41 17.43 -22.38 44.72
C ILE A 41 16.28 -22.76 45.67
N ASN A 42 16.08 -24.07 45.79
CA ASN A 42 15.15 -24.75 46.68
C ASN A 42 15.88 -25.02 48.02
N SER A 43 15.34 -24.59 49.15
CA SER A 43 15.75 -25.05 50.49
C SER A 43 14.61 -24.83 51.49
N LYS A 44 14.18 -25.92 52.12
CA LYS A 44 13.15 -25.97 53.17
C LYS A 44 13.74 -25.53 54.51
N SER A 45 13.05 -24.65 55.23
CA SER A 45 12.95 -24.71 56.70
C SER A 45 11.71 -23.97 57.21
N ASN A 46 10.95 -24.64 58.07
CA ASN A 46 9.75 -24.18 58.79
C ASN A 46 10.02 -22.97 59.70
N GLY A 47 9.02 -22.07 59.83
CA GLY A 47 8.94 -21.15 60.97
C GLY A 47 8.04 -19.91 60.82
N ASN A 48 6.73 -20.11 60.99
CA ASN A 48 5.69 -19.22 61.57
C ASN A 48 5.35 -17.81 60.99
N LEU A 49 4.04 -17.53 61.00
CA LEU A 49 3.29 -16.38 60.47
C LEU A 49 3.61 -15.01 61.11
N THR A 50 3.63 -13.97 60.28
CA THR A 50 3.04 -12.65 60.61
C THR A 50 2.49 -12.00 59.35
N SER A 51 1.20 -11.66 59.38
CA SER A 51 0.46 -10.95 58.33
C SER A 51 0.81 -9.46 58.36
N GLN A 52 1.17 -8.88 57.21
CA GLN A 52 1.13 -7.44 57.03
C GLN A 52 0.79 -7.09 55.58
N SER A 53 -0.35 -6.41 55.42
CA SER A 53 -0.94 -5.98 54.15
C SER A 53 -0.31 -4.71 53.60
N SER A 54 -0.45 -4.55 52.27
CA SER A 54 -0.28 -3.36 51.41
C SER A 54 1.16 -2.83 51.25
N VAL A 55 1.67 -2.58 50.03
CA VAL A 55 1.10 -1.71 49.00
C VAL A 55 1.31 -2.31 47.59
N SER A 56 0.21 -2.51 46.84
CA SER A 56 0.28 -2.70 45.39
C SER A 56 0.63 -1.36 44.74
N GLN A 57 1.85 -1.24 44.23
CA GLN A 57 2.25 -0.16 43.33
C GLN A 57 1.40 -0.28 42.06
N ASN A 58 0.32 0.49 42.02
CA ASN A 58 -0.52 0.67 40.85
C ASN A 58 0.30 1.52 39.86
N SER A 59 1.18 0.86 39.09
CA SER A 59 1.78 1.49 37.92
C SER A 59 0.68 1.65 36.88
N THR A 60 0.08 2.84 36.83
CA THR A 60 -0.57 3.33 35.62
C THR A 60 0.48 3.33 34.51
N TYR A 61 0.52 2.23 33.76
CA TYR A 61 1.13 2.20 32.44
C TYR A 61 0.31 3.13 31.56
N THR A 62 0.73 4.39 31.48
CA THR A 62 0.38 5.24 30.35
C THR A 62 1.12 4.65 29.16
N GLU A 63 0.38 3.96 28.28
CA GLU A 63 0.89 3.53 26.98
C GLU A 63 1.68 4.70 26.35
N PRO A 64 2.94 4.48 25.97
CA PRO A 64 3.70 5.54 25.33
C PRO A 64 2.92 5.97 24.09
N THR A 65 2.58 7.26 24.04
CA THR A 65 2.00 7.91 22.87
C THR A 65 3.08 7.94 21.79
N VAL A 66 3.30 6.80 21.15
CA VAL A 66 4.21 6.63 20.03
C VAL A 66 3.49 7.21 18.82
N TYR A 67 3.94 8.38 18.39
CA TYR A 67 3.50 9.00 17.13
C TYR A 67 3.90 8.09 15.97
N ALA A 68 3.03 7.15 15.61
CA ALA A 68 3.18 6.37 14.41
C ALA A 68 3.06 7.34 13.21
N ASN A 69 4.13 7.46 12.43
CA ASN A 69 4.12 8.23 11.19
C ASN A 69 3.57 7.34 10.07
N ILE A 70 2.75 7.90 9.17
CA ILE A 70 2.14 7.16 8.05
C ILE A 70 3.19 6.40 7.20
N ASN A 71 4.40 6.93 7.03
CA ASN A 71 5.47 6.22 6.30
C ASN A 71 5.94 4.95 7.01
N LEU A 72 6.03 4.97 8.35
CA LEU A 72 6.41 3.81 9.14
C LEU A 72 5.30 2.74 9.12
N VAL A 73 4.04 3.17 9.22
CA VAL A 73 2.89 2.27 9.08
C VAL A 73 2.84 1.67 7.67
N SER A 74 3.11 2.47 6.64
CA SER A 74 3.10 2.01 5.25
C SER A 74 4.25 1.06 4.91
N ASP A 75 5.43 1.24 5.49
CA ASP A 75 6.54 0.27 5.42
C ASP A 75 6.19 -1.05 6.13
N ALA A 76 5.61 -0.95 7.33
CA ALA A 76 5.12 -2.11 8.07
C ALA A 76 4.03 -2.87 7.30
N ALA A 77 3.13 -2.15 6.62
CA ALA A 77 2.10 -2.73 5.75
C ALA A 77 2.72 -3.47 4.56
N ASN A 78 3.76 -2.89 3.95
CA ASN A 78 4.54 -3.55 2.90
C ASN A 78 5.18 -4.85 3.39
N LYS A 79 5.77 -4.85 4.59
CA LYS A 79 6.35 -6.06 5.21
C LYS A 79 5.30 -7.12 5.54
N LEU A 80 4.15 -6.74 6.10
CA LEU A 80 3.07 -7.69 6.38
C LEU A 80 2.53 -8.31 5.08
N LYS A 81 2.32 -7.50 4.04
CA LYS A 81 1.91 -8.01 2.72
C LYS A 81 2.89 -9.08 2.24
N THR A 82 4.19 -8.78 2.19
CA THR A 82 5.21 -9.76 1.76
C THR A 82 5.23 -11.00 2.64
N TYR A 83 5.07 -10.85 3.95
CA TYR A 83 4.99 -11.99 4.86
C TYR A 83 3.80 -12.89 4.53
N VAL A 84 2.60 -12.33 4.36
CA VAL A 84 1.39 -13.10 4.03
C VAL A 84 1.54 -13.80 2.69
N GLU A 85 2.05 -13.11 1.66
CA GLU A 85 2.28 -13.68 0.33
C GLU A 85 3.29 -14.83 0.35
N THR A 86 4.27 -14.78 1.24
CA THR A 86 5.30 -15.82 1.39
C THR A 86 4.83 -16.99 2.24
N ASN A 87 4.12 -16.72 3.34
CA ASN A 87 3.83 -17.70 4.39
C ASN A 87 2.38 -18.19 4.38
N ASN A 88 1.50 -17.59 3.56
CA ASN A 88 0.06 -17.87 3.49
C ASN A 88 -0.64 -17.82 4.87
N LYS A 89 -0.15 -16.96 5.76
CA LYS A 89 -0.71 -16.74 7.10
C LYS A 89 -0.36 -15.34 7.61
N LEU A 90 -1.16 -14.81 8.54
CA LEU A 90 -0.82 -13.59 9.25
C LEU A 90 0.27 -13.87 10.30
N PRO A 91 1.17 -12.91 10.57
CA PRO A 91 2.07 -12.98 11.72
C PRO A 91 1.28 -12.70 13.02
N ASN A 92 1.85 -13.04 14.18
CA ASN A 92 1.18 -12.74 15.46
C ASN A 92 1.16 -11.23 15.79
N TYR A 93 2.13 -10.49 15.28
CA TYR A 93 2.29 -9.05 15.45
C TYR A 93 3.07 -8.47 14.26
N VAL A 94 3.05 -7.15 14.13
CA VAL A 94 3.87 -6.39 13.20
C VAL A 94 4.84 -5.52 13.99
N THR A 95 6.05 -5.35 13.48
CA THR A 95 7.02 -4.43 14.10
C THR A 95 6.96 -3.08 13.39
N ILE A 96 6.66 -2.02 14.14
CA ILE A 96 6.74 -0.63 13.68
C ILE A 96 7.86 0.05 14.46
N SER A 97 8.93 0.42 13.78
CA SER A 97 10.19 0.83 14.40
C SER A 97 10.72 -0.26 15.35
N ASN A 98 10.64 -0.06 16.67
CA ASN A 98 11.10 -1.00 17.70
C ASN A 98 9.95 -1.58 18.54
N TYR A 99 8.69 -1.31 18.17
CA TYR A 99 7.52 -1.72 18.94
C TYR A 99 6.78 -2.86 18.23
N GLN A 100 6.40 -3.88 19.00
CA GLN A 100 5.50 -4.93 18.54
C GLN A 100 4.06 -4.42 18.66
N VAL A 101 3.37 -4.39 17.53
CA VAL A 101 1.99 -3.94 17.40
C VAL A 101 1.14 -5.17 17.07
N THR A 102 0.09 -5.41 17.85
CA THR A 102 -0.84 -6.52 17.60
C THR A 102 -1.61 -6.30 16.30
N LEU A 103 -2.14 -7.36 15.67
CA LEU A 103 -2.90 -7.20 14.43
C LEU A 103 -4.15 -6.31 14.55
N PRO A 104 -4.91 -6.30 15.66
CA PRO A 104 -6.05 -5.38 15.81
C PRO A 104 -5.62 -3.92 15.85
N GLN A 105 -4.56 -3.62 16.61
CA GLN A 105 -3.95 -2.28 16.64
C GLN A 105 -3.38 -1.91 15.28
N PHE A 106 -2.79 -2.88 14.57
CA PHE A 106 -2.27 -2.65 13.24
C PHE A 106 -3.40 -2.35 12.25
N LEU A 107 -4.52 -3.07 12.29
CA LEU A 107 -5.68 -2.77 11.47
C LEU A 107 -6.20 -1.34 11.71
N GLU A 108 -6.28 -0.91 12.97
CA GLU A 108 -6.63 0.47 13.32
C GLU A 108 -5.66 1.49 12.72
N LEU A 109 -4.35 1.25 12.81
CA LEU A 109 -3.34 2.11 12.20
C LEU A 109 -3.42 2.14 10.67
N LEU A 110 -3.73 1.00 10.04
CA LEU A 110 -3.91 0.93 8.59
C LEU A 110 -5.09 1.82 8.16
N THR A 111 -6.25 1.67 8.81
CA THR A 111 -7.47 2.42 8.46
C THR A 111 -7.38 3.89 8.82
N ASP A 112 -6.81 4.24 9.98
CA ASP A 112 -6.55 5.63 10.36
C ASP A 112 -5.57 6.30 9.37
N SER A 113 -4.48 5.62 9.00
CA SER A 113 -3.53 6.14 8.00
C SER A 113 -4.21 6.43 6.66
N LEU A 114 -5.12 5.55 6.20
CA LEU A 114 -5.88 5.78 4.96
C LEU A 114 -6.75 7.04 5.04
N ILE A 115 -7.44 7.24 6.17
CA ILE A 115 -8.30 8.41 6.40
C ILE A 115 -7.45 9.69 6.40
N GLN A 116 -6.30 9.67 7.10
CA GLN A 116 -5.40 10.81 7.17
C GLN A 116 -4.75 11.14 5.82
N ILE A 117 -4.30 10.13 5.07
CA ILE A 117 -3.82 10.34 3.69
C ILE A 117 -4.90 11.01 2.83
N ASN A 118 -6.16 10.59 2.97
CA ASN A 118 -7.26 11.15 2.19
C ASN A 118 -7.64 12.58 2.63
N SER A 119 -7.47 12.93 3.90
CA SER A 119 -7.72 14.27 4.44
C SER A 119 -6.55 15.25 4.27
N GLY A 120 -5.35 14.75 3.91
CA GLY A 120 -4.12 15.55 3.80
C GLY A 120 -3.35 15.71 5.11
N SER A 121 -3.66 14.89 6.13
CA SER A 121 -2.96 14.82 7.41
C SER A 121 -1.89 13.72 7.42
N THR A 122 -0.92 13.80 8.34
CA THR A 122 0.23 12.87 8.40
C THR A 122 0.44 12.17 9.74
N SER A 123 -0.39 12.45 10.74
CA SER A 123 -0.24 11.90 12.10
C SER A 123 -1.30 10.83 12.36
N VAL A 124 -0.86 9.66 12.84
CA VAL A 124 -1.72 8.63 13.40
C VAL A 124 -1.29 8.32 14.83
N THR A 125 -2.23 7.88 15.66
CA THR A 125 -1.96 7.54 17.06
C THR A 125 -2.30 6.08 17.28
N ILE A 126 -1.43 5.34 17.97
CA ILE A 126 -1.72 3.95 18.33
C ILE A 126 -2.80 3.94 19.40
N LYS A 127 -3.92 3.27 19.14
CA LYS A 127 -4.93 2.97 20.16
C LYS A 127 -4.79 1.54 20.67
N THR A 128 -5.26 1.30 21.88
CA THR A 128 -5.39 -0.07 22.42
C THR A 128 -6.67 -0.69 21.86
N VAL A 129 -6.52 -1.71 21.02
CA VAL A 129 -7.63 -2.43 20.37
C VAL A 129 -7.43 -3.93 20.58
N GLY A 130 -8.49 -4.62 21.02
CA GLY A 130 -8.51 -6.06 21.23
C GLY A 130 -8.87 -6.87 19.98
N ASN A 131 -8.68 -8.19 20.06
CA ASN A 131 -9.09 -9.12 19.02
C ASN A 131 -10.62 -9.14 18.83
N PRO A 132 -11.13 -9.49 17.63
CA PRO A 132 -12.55 -9.74 17.45
C PRO A 132 -13.00 -10.95 18.28
N THR A 133 -14.24 -10.93 18.77
CA THR A 133 -14.83 -12.08 19.48
C THR A 133 -14.97 -13.31 18.58
N SER A 134 -15.25 -13.10 17.29
CA SER A 134 -15.27 -14.12 16.26
C SER A 134 -15.03 -13.48 14.89
N SER A 135 -14.51 -14.24 13.92
CA SER A 135 -14.33 -13.82 12.53
C SER A 135 -15.21 -14.66 11.61
N SER A 136 -15.77 -14.06 10.57
CA SER A 136 -16.59 -14.77 9.57
C SER A 136 -16.42 -14.13 8.19
N GLU A 137 -16.28 -14.96 7.16
CA GLU A 137 -16.00 -14.49 5.81
C GLU A 137 -16.92 -15.15 4.77
N SER A 138 -17.39 -14.34 3.83
CA SER A 138 -18.08 -14.78 2.61
C SER A 138 -17.65 -13.97 1.38
N LEU A 139 -16.42 -13.45 1.43
CA LEU A 139 -15.84 -12.57 0.43
C LEU A 139 -15.60 -13.29 -0.89
N LYS A 140 -16.09 -12.72 -1.99
CA LYS A 140 -15.79 -13.19 -3.34
C LYS A 140 -14.54 -12.50 -3.88
N SER A 141 -13.83 -13.18 -4.76
CA SER A 141 -12.72 -12.56 -5.49
C SER A 141 -13.23 -11.43 -6.38
N GLY A 142 -12.56 -10.29 -6.36
CA GLY A 142 -12.97 -9.11 -7.11
C GLY A 142 -12.19 -7.87 -6.71
N ASN A 143 -12.69 -6.70 -7.13
CA ASN A 143 -12.07 -5.42 -6.81
C ASN A 143 -12.97 -4.63 -5.86
N ILE A 144 -12.38 -4.08 -4.79
CA ILE A 144 -12.99 -3.04 -3.95
C ILE A 144 -12.42 -1.70 -4.37
N TYR A 145 -13.27 -0.77 -4.79
CA TYR A 145 -12.85 0.54 -5.32
C TYR A 145 -12.57 1.55 -4.20
N LYS A 146 -11.83 2.60 -4.55
CA LYS A 146 -11.36 3.66 -3.63
C LYS A 146 -12.41 4.24 -2.72
N THR A 147 -13.53 4.69 -3.28
CA THR A 147 -14.62 5.23 -2.48
C THR A 147 -15.15 4.20 -1.48
N GLU A 148 -15.21 2.92 -1.86
CA GLU A 148 -15.68 1.87 -0.98
C GLU A 148 -14.67 1.58 0.13
N TYR A 149 -13.40 1.28 -0.18
CA TYR A 149 -12.43 0.96 0.89
C TYR A 149 -12.19 2.15 1.83
N LEU A 150 -12.32 3.40 1.37
CA LEU A 150 -12.22 4.58 2.27
C LEU A 150 -13.43 4.67 3.21
N ASN A 151 -14.64 4.44 2.69
CA ASN A 151 -15.84 4.41 3.52
C ASN A 151 -15.81 3.24 4.52
N LEU A 152 -15.26 2.09 4.11
CA LEU A 152 -15.08 0.95 4.99
C LEU A 152 -14.01 1.22 6.04
N ALA A 153 -12.93 1.94 5.73
CA ALA A 153 -11.90 2.33 6.70
C ALA A 153 -12.51 3.15 7.85
N GLN A 154 -13.37 4.12 7.53
CA GLN A 154 -14.08 4.90 8.53
C GLN A 154 -14.96 4.01 9.41
N LYS A 155 -15.77 3.12 8.81
CA LYS A 155 -16.63 2.19 9.56
C LYS A 155 -15.84 1.27 10.50
N ILE A 156 -14.67 0.80 10.07
CA ILE A 156 -13.79 -0.04 10.90
C ILE A 156 -13.31 0.76 12.11
N ASN A 157 -12.83 1.98 11.92
CA ASN A 157 -12.42 2.87 13.00
C ASN A 157 -13.58 3.13 13.97
N ASP A 158 -14.77 3.47 13.47
CA ASP A 158 -15.94 3.74 14.31
C ASP A 158 -16.30 2.52 15.19
N ILE A 159 -16.22 1.30 14.65
CA ILE A 159 -16.47 0.07 15.40
C ILE A 159 -15.38 -0.15 16.46
N MET A 160 -14.12 0.04 16.12
CA MET A 160 -13.00 -0.13 17.04
C MET A 160 -13.04 0.88 18.19
N GLU A 161 -13.41 2.13 17.90
CA GLU A 161 -13.59 3.18 18.91
C GLU A 161 -14.78 2.87 19.85
N THR A 162 -15.87 2.34 19.29
CA THR A 162 -17.07 2.04 20.07
C THR A 162 -16.92 0.78 20.94
N THR A 163 -16.27 -0.25 20.40
CA THR A 163 -16.23 -1.58 21.04
C THR A 163 -14.90 -1.88 21.74
N GLY A 164 -13.84 -1.14 21.44
CA GLY A 164 -12.48 -1.46 21.87
C GLY A 164 -11.90 -2.72 21.22
N THR A 165 -12.55 -3.29 20.21
CA THR A 165 -12.14 -4.52 19.53
C THR A 165 -12.22 -4.39 18.02
N ALA A 166 -11.39 -5.12 17.28
CA ALA A 166 -11.51 -5.19 15.83
C ALA A 166 -12.84 -5.84 15.41
N PRO A 167 -13.44 -5.43 14.28
CA PRO A 167 -14.61 -6.11 13.75
C PRO A 167 -14.25 -7.52 13.29
N GLY A 168 -15.14 -8.48 13.55
CA GLY A 168 -15.04 -9.83 13.01
C GLY A 168 -15.23 -9.92 11.50
N TYR A 169 -15.97 -8.96 10.94
CA TYR A 169 -16.14 -8.77 9.50
C TYR A 169 -16.69 -7.39 9.19
N ILE A 170 -16.58 -6.99 7.92
CA ILE A 170 -17.27 -5.83 7.35
C ILE A 170 -18.01 -6.24 6.08
N GLY A 171 -19.22 -5.72 5.88
CA GLY A 171 -19.96 -5.91 4.64
C GLY A 171 -19.37 -5.06 3.50
N THR A 172 -19.07 -5.71 2.37
CA THR A 172 -18.61 -5.09 1.13
C THR A 172 -19.62 -5.32 0.00
N SER A 173 -19.41 -4.66 -1.14
CA SER A 173 -20.16 -4.86 -2.38
C SER A 173 -20.07 -6.29 -2.94
N ILE A 174 -19.08 -7.08 -2.50
CA ILE A 174 -18.79 -8.43 -3.01
C ILE A 174 -18.75 -9.51 -1.91
N GLY A 175 -19.26 -9.23 -0.71
CA GLY A 175 -19.41 -10.21 0.38
C GLY A 175 -18.96 -9.68 1.74
N LYS A 176 -18.97 -10.56 2.77
CA LYS A 176 -18.43 -10.22 4.09
C LYS A 176 -16.92 -10.43 4.08
N MET A 177 -16.15 -9.36 4.26
CA MET A 177 -14.70 -9.40 4.40
C MET A 177 -14.37 -9.69 5.87
N GLY A 178 -13.77 -10.85 6.14
CA GLY A 178 -13.41 -11.28 7.50
C GLY A 178 -12.21 -10.53 8.06
N TYR A 179 -11.97 -10.65 9.36
CA TYR A 179 -10.89 -9.94 10.07
C TYR A 179 -9.51 -10.11 9.42
N GLU A 180 -9.16 -11.34 9.04
CA GLU A 180 -7.87 -11.64 8.44
C GLU A 180 -7.70 -10.97 7.06
N SER A 181 -8.77 -10.98 6.25
CA SER A 181 -8.82 -10.25 4.98
C SER A 181 -8.75 -8.74 5.20
N LEU A 182 -9.38 -8.19 6.25
CA LEU A 182 -9.26 -6.77 6.58
C LEU A 182 -7.79 -6.40 6.83
N VAL A 183 -7.09 -7.12 7.70
CA VAL A 183 -5.67 -6.85 7.98
C VAL A 183 -4.83 -6.93 6.69
N TYR A 184 -5.02 -7.96 5.89
CA TYR A 184 -4.23 -8.18 4.68
C TYR A 184 -4.55 -7.19 3.55
N ASP A 185 -5.83 -6.97 3.26
CA ASP A 185 -6.27 -6.13 2.14
C ASP A 185 -5.98 -4.64 2.40
N TYR A 186 -6.14 -4.15 3.63
CA TYR A 186 -5.70 -2.80 3.99
C TYR A 186 -4.17 -2.66 3.99
N SER A 187 -3.44 -3.73 4.30
CA SER A 187 -1.98 -3.73 4.16
C SER A 187 -1.54 -3.64 2.70
N LYS A 188 -2.25 -4.28 1.77
CA LYS A 188 -2.02 -4.11 0.33
C LYS A 188 -2.24 -2.66 -0.12
N ILE A 189 -3.30 -2.01 0.37
CA ILE A 189 -3.59 -0.61 0.04
C ILE A 189 -2.45 0.31 0.52
N LEU A 190 -1.96 0.17 1.75
CA LEU A 190 -0.86 1.00 2.23
C LEU A 190 0.51 0.61 1.65
N SER A 191 0.74 -0.66 1.33
CA SER A 191 1.93 -1.09 0.57
C SER A 191 1.98 -0.42 -0.81
N PHE A 192 0.82 -0.31 -1.47
CA PHE A 192 0.72 0.45 -2.71
C PHE A 192 1.04 1.92 -2.49
N TYR A 193 0.45 2.56 -1.46
CA TYR A 193 0.74 3.95 -1.13
C TYR A 193 2.23 4.18 -0.83
N TYR A 194 2.86 3.26 -0.09
CA TYR A 194 4.29 3.31 0.24
C TYR A 194 5.15 3.47 -1.01
N SER A 195 4.85 2.69 -2.05
CA SER A 195 5.64 2.65 -3.29
C SER A 195 5.27 3.77 -4.26
N ASN A 196 4.00 4.16 -4.31
CA ASN A 196 3.46 5.02 -5.37
C ASN A 196 3.12 6.46 -4.92
N LYS A 197 3.17 6.72 -3.61
CA LYS A 197 2.85 8.01 -2.97
C LYS A 197 1.44 8.53 -3.30
N ARG A 198 0.53 7.63 -3.63
CA ARG A 198 -0.90 7.87 -3.83
C ARG A 198 -1.69 6.62 -3.49
N LEU A 199 -2.96 6.79 -3.13
CA LEU A 199 -3.86 5.66 -2.89
C LEU A 199 -4.28 5.01 -4.23
N PRO A 200 -4.45 3.67 -4.27
CA PRO A 200 -4.88 2.97 -5.49
C PRO A 200 -6.36 3.27 -5.78
N ASN A 201 -6.79 3.18 -7.03
CA ASN A 201 -8.18 3.30 -7.44
C ASN A 201 -9.02 2.08 -7.00
N TYR A 202 -8.37 0.92 -6.83
CA TYR A 202 -8.99 -0.27 -6.27
C TYR A 202 -7.96 -1.19 -5.60
N VAL A 203 -8.44 -2.12 -4.78
CA VAL A 203 -7.67 -3.27 -4.32
C VAL A 203 -8.35 -4.55 -4.79
N SER A 204 -7.58 -5.46 -5.39
CA SER A 204 -8.06 -6.80 -5.69
C SER A 204 -8.03 -7.65 -4.43
N VAL A 205 -9.16 -8.26 -4.09
CA VAL A 205 -9.37 -9.02 -2.86
C VAL A 205 -9.85 -10.43 -3.16
N LYS A 206 -9.66 -11.33 -2.19
CA LYS A 206 -10.20 -12.70 -2.15
C LYS A 206 -10.25 -13.15 -0.69
N ALA A 207 -11.07 -14.13 -0.36
CA ALA A 207 -11.14 -14.68 0.99
C ALA A 207 -9.76 -15.18 1.48
N PHE A 208 -9.43 -14.93 2.75
CA PHE A 208 -8.11 -15.21 3.32
C PHE A 208 -7.88 -16.70 3.56
N SER A 209 -8.91 -17.43 3.99
CA SER A 209 -8.78 -18.81 4.51
C SER A 209 -9.01 -19.92 3.47
N THR A 210 -8.83 -19.68 2.17
CA THR A 210 -8.76 -20.81 1.22
C THR A 210 -7.36 -21.41 1.23
N ALA A 211 -7.18 -22.45 2.08
CA ALA A 211 -6.08 -23.38 1.96
C ALA A 211 -5.97 -23.88 0.51
N ASN A 212 -4.80 -23.67 -0.11
CA ASN A 212 -4.32 -24.26 -1.36
C ASN A 212 -5.39 -24.70 -2.37
N GLN A 213 -5.86 -23.77 -3.19
CA GLN A 213 -5.70 -24.02 -4.61
C GLN A 213 -4.52 -23.16 -5.04
N SER A 214 -3.39 -23.82 -5.28
CA SER A 214 -2.48 -23.41 -6.31
C SER A 214 -3.29 -23.06 -7.55
N THR A 215 -3.67 -21.80 -7.70
CA THR A 215 -3.35 -21.18 -8.97
C THR A 215 -1.86 -20.93 -8.90
N THR A 216 -1.08 -21.96 -9.22
CA THR A 216 0.04 -21.75 -10.12
C THR A 216 -0.53 -21.08 -11.37
N THR A 217 -0.78 -19.78 -11.30
CA THR A 217 -0.08 -18.93 -12.23
C THR A 217 1.35 -18.99 -11.68
N ASN A 218 2.22 -19.89 -12.12
CA ASN A 218 2.82 -19.78 -13.44
C ASN A 218 2.46 -18.43 -14.09
N GLN A 219 2.76 -17.34 -13.39
CA GLN A 219 3.31 -16.18 -14.06
C GLN A 219 4.75 -16.58 -14.40
N SER A 220 4.85 -17.60 -15.26
CA SER A 220 5.89 -17.59 -16.26
C SER A 220 5.83 -16.19 -16.84
N THR A 221 6.97 -15.52 -16.81
CA THR A 221 7.39 -14.63 -17.87
C THR A 221 7.19 -15.36 -19.20
N SER A 222 5.95 -15.44 -19.64
CA SER A 222 5.55 -15.82 -20.98
C SER A 222 5.13 -14.52 -21.64
N GLU A 223 5.94 -14.10 -22.60
CA GLU A 223 5.54 -13.25 -23.70
C GLU A 223 4.27 -13.84 -24.31
N GLY A 224 3.12 -13.46 -23.76
CA GLY A 224 1.82 -14.02 -24.08
C GLY A 224 0.84 -12.88 -24.32
N THR A 225 0.56 -12.64 -25.58
CA THR A 225 -0.33 -11.60 -26.11
C THR A 225 -1.76 -11.83 -25.60
N ASN A 226 -2.13 -11.23 -24.46
CA ASN A 226 -3.54 -11.14 -24.06
C ASN A 226 -4.24 -10.08 -24.91
N THR A 227 -4.64 -10.49 -26.11
CA THR A 227 -5.42 -9.67 -27.04
C THR A 227 -6.89 -9.65 -26.65
N THR A 228 -7.31 -8.67 -25.84
CA THR A 228 -8.74 -8.33 -25.74
C THR A 228 -9.08 -7.39 -26.89
N ASN A 229 -9.71 -7.95 -27.93
CA ASN A 229 -10.29 -7.18 -29.04
C ASN A 229 -11.78 -7.01 -28.83
N THR A 230 -12.23 -5.79 -28.57
CA THR A 230 -13.64 -5.41 -28.70
C THR A 230 -13.77 -4.50 -29.92
N SER A 231 -13.96 -5.11 -31.10
CA SER A 231 -14.29 -4.41 -32.33
C SER A 231 -15.79 -4.12 -32.36
N GLY A 232 -16.19 -2.85 -32.51
CA GLY A 232 -17.60 -2.48 -32.48
C GLY A 232 -17.86 -1.04 -32.91
N THR A 233 -19.11 -0.76 -33.29
CA THR A 233 -19.61 0.57 -33.59
C THR A 233 -19.59 1.48 -32.35
N PRO A 234 -19.65 2.82 -32.51
CA PRO A 234 -19.77 3.73 -31.38
C PRO A 234 -20.90 3.29 -30.44
N PRO A 235 -20.71 3.32 -29.11
CA PRO A 235 -21.73 2.94 -28.15
C PRO A 235 -23.03 3.71 -28.44
N LYS A 236 -24.18 3.02 -28.52
CA LYS A 236 -25.48 3.62 -28.94
C LYS A 236 -25.91 4.85 -28.12
N ASN A 237 -25.34 5.02 -26.93
CA ASN A 237 -25.62 6.14 -26.03
C ASN A 237 -24.44 7.14 -25.93
N GLY A 238 -23.31 6.93 -26.64
CA GLY A 238 -22.13 7.79 -26.61
C GLY A 238 -21.24 7.68 -25.36
N TYR A 239 -21.41 6.57 -24.60
CA TYR A 239 -20.70 6.27 -23.35
C TYR A 239 -19.60 5.22 -23.58
N GLY A 240 -18.37 5.54 -23.19
CA GLY A 240 -17.27 4.60 -23.09
C GLY A 240 -16.45 4.43 -24.36
N PRO A 241 -15.27 3.79 -24.24
CA PRO A 241 -14.37 3.52 -25.35
C PRO A 241 -14.87 2.34 -26.20
N TYR A 242 -14.47 2.32 -27.47
CA TYR A 242 -14.71 1.20 -28.39
C TYR A 242 -13.46 0.96 -29.26
N ASN A 243 -13.43 -0.13 -30.04
CA ASN A 243 -12.23 -0.58 -30.76
C ASN A 243 -11.02 -0.74 -29.82
N VAL A 244 -11.27 -1.31 -28.64
CA VAL A 244 -10.23 -1.54 -27.62
C VAL A 244 -9.38 -2.71 -28.06
N VAL A 245 -8.07 -2.48 -28.10
CA VAL A 245 -7.03 -3.45 -28.39
C VAL A 245 -5.99 -3.33 -27.28
N VAL A 246 -5.68 -4.45 -26.64
CA VAL A 246 -4.58 -4.55 -25.66
C VAL A 246 -3.64 -5.63 -26.17
N THR A 247 -2.36 -5.33 -26.32
CA THR A 247 -1.31 -6.31 -26.61
C THR A 247 -0.15 -6.09 -25.66
N SER A 248 0.81 -7.01 -25.60
CA SER A 248 2.02 -6.79 -24.79
C SER A 248 2.87 -5.60 -25.26
N LYS A 249 2.71 -5.14 -26.51
CA LYS A 249 3.51 -4.07 -27.12
C LYS A 249 2.80 -2.72 -27.16
N TYR A 250 1.50 -2.71 -27.41
CA TYR A 250 0.71 -1.49 -27.54
C TYR A 250 -0.72 -1.67 -27.04
N VAL A 251 -1.35 -0.54 -26.70
CA VAL A 251 -2.77 -0.42 -26.41
C VAL A 251 -3.40 0.60 -27.36
N SER A 252 -4.61 0.33 -27.85
CA SER A 252 -5.34 1.22 -28.76
C SER A 252 -6.82 1.24 -28.43
N ALA A 253 -7.46 2.40 -28.50
CA ALA A 253 -8.90 2.55 -28.32
C ALA A 253 -9.40 3.83 -28.98
N THR A 254 -10.66 3.82 -29.40
CA THR A 254 -11.41 5.03 -29.73
C THR A 254 -12.12 5.52 -28.47
N ALA A 255 -11.70 6.68 -27.94
CA ALA A 255 -12.09 7.19 -26.64
C ALA A 255 -12.32 8.70 -26.65
N LYS A 256 -13.01 9.21 -25.63
CA LYS A 256 -13.12 10.66 -25.36
C LYS A 256 -12.05 11.08 -24.35
N CYS A 257 -11.79 12.38 -24.27
CA CYS A 257 -10.73 12.91 -23.44
C CYS A 257 -11.22 13.06 -22.01
N SER A 258 -10.69 12.29 -21.07
CA SER A 258 -10.96 12.46 -19.63
C SER A 258 -10.04 13.46 -18.93
N CYS A 259 -8.90 13.77 -19.55
CA CYS A 259 -7.82 14.54 -18.93
C CYS A 259 -7.97 16.07 -19.09
N GLY A 260 -8.96 16.55 -19.85
CA GLY A 260 -9.14 17.96 -20.21
C GLY A 260 -8.07 18.56 -21.15
N ALA A 261 -6.99 17.82 -21.45
CA ALA A 261 -5.92 18.29 -22.33
C ALA A 261 -6.25 18.16 -23.83
N GLY A 262 -7.29 17.39 -24.17
CA GLY A 262 -7.78 17.19 -25.53
C GLY A 262 -9.24 17.57 -25.67
N LYS A 263 -9.73 17.67 -26.91
CA LYS A 263 -11.15 17.89 -27.20
C LYS A 263 -11.98 16.71 -26.71
N TYR A 264 -13.18 16.98 -26.18
CA TYR A 264 -14.16 15.98 -25.73
C TYR A 264 -14.91 15.34 -26.92
N THR A 265 -14.16 14.71 -27.81
CA THR A 265 -14.63 14.10 -29.05
C THR A 265 -13.93 12.78 -29.23
N TYR A 266 -14.63 11.75 -29.74
CA TYR A 266 -13.99 10.46 -29.98
C TYR A 266 -12.78 10.58 -30.90
N LYS A 267 -11.63 10.10 -30.43
CA LYS A 267 -10.44 9.88 -31.25
C LYS A 267 -9.85 8.52 -30.95
N THR A 268 -9.35 7.87 -31.99
CA THR A 268 -8.52 6.68 -31.84
C THR A 268 -7.10 7.12 -31.51
N ALA A 269 -6.54 6.54 -30.45
CA ALA A 269 -5.15 6.73 -30.07
C ALA A 269 -4.51 5.37 -29.80
N THR A 270 -3.24 5.25 -30.16
CA THR A 270 -2.43 4.05 -29.95
C THR A 270 -1.18 4.46 -29.18
N PHE A 271 -0.86 3.71 -28.13
CA PHE A 271 0.27 3.97 -27.25
C PHE A 271 1.07 2.69 -27.03
N LEU A 272 2.36 2.83 -26.72
CA LEU A 272 3.14 1.71 -26.22
C LEU A 272 2.47 1.16 -24.96
N ASN A 273 2.43 -0.16 -24.82
CA ASN A 273 1.97 -0.79 -23.59
C ASN A 273 3.10 -0.69 -22.54
N TYR A 274 3.27 0.50 -21.99
CA TYR A 274 4.31 0.86 -21.04
C TYR A 274 3.76 1.94 -20.09
N CYS A 275 3.73 1.69 -18.78
CA CYS A 275 3.36 2.73 -17.81
C CYS A 275 4.60 3.57 -17.46
N PRO A 276 4.64 4.88 -17.83
CA PRO A 276 5.75 5.76 -17.51
C PRO A 276 5.91 6.06 -16.01
N GLN A 277 4.90 5.77 -15.18
CA GLN A 277 4.98 5.95 -13.72
C GLN A 277 5.79 4.84 -13.03
N CYS A 278 5.68 3.58 -13.49
CA CYS A 278 6.36 2.45 -12.86
C CYS A 278 7.37 1.74 -13.77
N HIS A 279 7.55 2.22 -15.00
CA HIS A 279 8.52 1.70 -15.96
C HIS A 279 8.33 0.23 -16.37
N HIS A 280 7.09 -0.29 -16.30
CA HIS A 280 6.78 -1.66 -16.67
C HIS A 280 6.03 -1.75 -18.02
N TYR A 281 6.52 -2.60 -18.91
CA TYR A 281 5.86 -2.97 -20.17
C TYR A 281 4.74 -4.00 -19.95
N GLY A 282 3.77 -4.03 -20.87
CA GLY A 282 2.70 -5.02 -20.90
C GLY A 282 1.65 -4.88 -19.79
N THR A 283 1.66 -3.78 -19.04
CA THR A 283 0.84 -3.60 -17.84
C THR A 283 -0.43 -2.78 -18.05
N LEU A 284 -0.53 -2.02 -19.14
CA LEU A 284 -1.71 -1.21 -19.45
C LEU A 284 -2.84 -2.10 -19.95
N GLY A 285 -4.00 -1.96 -19.32
CA GLY A 285 -5.27 -2.54 -19.75
C GLY A 285 -6.38 -1.50 -19.70
N MET A 286 -7.50 -1.76 -20.39
CA MET A 286 -8.67 -0.89 -20.28
C MET A 286 -9.43 -1.20 -19.00
N THR A 287 -9.71 -0.19 -18.17
CA THR A 287 -10.57 -0.36 -16.99
C THR A 287 -11.97 -0.87 -17.42
N LYS A 288 -12.43 -1.97 -16.83
CA LYS A 288 -13.58 -2.80 -17.29
C LYS A 288 -14.98 -2.27 -16.91
N TYR A 289 -15.13 -1.03 -16.45
CA TYR A 289 -16.43 -0.49 -16.01
C TYR A 289 -16.67 0.92 -16.54
N PRO A 290 -17.94 1.36 -16.71
CA PRO A 290 -18.31 2.38 -17.66
C PRO A 290 -17.87 3.77 -17.19
N LEU A 291 -16.61 4.09 -17.44
CA LEU A 291 -16.13 5.46 -17.44
C LEU A 291 -16.48 6.02 -18.82
N TYR A 292 -17.14 7.18 -18.82
CA TYR A 292 -17.71 7.83 -20.01
C TYR A 292 -16.66 7.99 -21.12
N GLU A 293 -15.40 8.16 -20.73
CA GLU A 293 -14.25 8.42 -21.59
C GLU A 293 -13.32 7.22 -21.82
N GLY A 294 -13.26 6.25 -20.90
CA GLY A 294 -12.29 5.14 -20.90
C GLY A 294 -10.89 5.53 -20.40
N HIS A 295 -10.21 4.59 -19.73
CA HIS A 295 -8.87 4.80 -19.15
C HIS A 295 -7.97 3.58 -19.37
N TRP A 296 -6.72 3.86 -19.76
CA TRP A 296 -5.64 2.89 -19.68
C TRP A 296 -5.12 2.85 -18.26
N THR A 297 -5.24 1.70 -17.61
CA THR A 297 -4.86 1.50 -16.22
C THR A 297 -3.72 0.49 -16.16
N CYS A 298 -2.62 0.83 -15.48
CA CYS A 298 -1.54 -0.11 -15.26
C CYS A 298 -1.87 -1.09 -14.15
N SER A 299 -1.73 -2.39 -14.42
CA SER A 299 -1.93 -3.44 -13.42
C SER A 299 -0.89 -3.45 -12.28
N TYR A 300 0.22 -2.70 -12.40
CA TYR A 300 1.31 -2.70 -11.43
C TYR A 300 1.21 -1.53 -10.45
N CYS A 301 1.12 -0.31 -10.97
CA CYS A 301 1.04 0.90 -10.14
C CYS A 301 -0.28 1.65 -10.28
N ASP A 302 -1.31 1.01 -10.87
CA ASP A 302 -2.69 1.51 -10.99
C ASP A 302 -2.81 2.90 -11.63
N CYS A 303 -1.78 3.33 -12.37
CA CYS A 303 -1.69 4.65 -13.01
C CYS A 303 -2.78 4.70 -14.08
N ASP A 304 -3.68 5.69 -14.00
CA ASP A 304 -4.72 5.88 -15.00
C ASP A 304 -4.28 6.93 -16.01
N TYR A 305 -4.28 6.55 -17.28
CA TYR A 305 -4.07 7.46 -18.39
C TYR A 305 -5.34 7.59 -19.20
N CYS A 306 -5.62 8.81 -19.63
CA CYS A 306 -6.72 9.08 -20.54
C CYS A 306 -6.55 8.29 -21.83
N ALA A 307 -7.56 7.48 -22.17
CA ALA A 307 -7.47 6.60 -23.33
C ALA A 307 -7.35 7.35 -24.66
N GLN A 308 -7.78 8.61 -24.72
CA GLN A 308 -7.66 9.45 -25.91
C GLN A 308 -6.31 10.20 -25.99
N CYS A 309 -5.87 10.80 -24.89
CA CYS A 309 -4.76 11.77 -24.90
C CYS A 309 -3.44 11.15 -24.39
N GLY A 310 -3.50 10.05 -23.63
CA GLY A 310 -2.34 9.43 -23.00
C GLY A 310 -1.84 10.15 -21.74
N LYS A 311 -2.36 11.33 -21.41
CA LYS A 311 -2.02 12.04 -20.17
C LYS A 311 -2.53 11.29 -18.95
N GLU A 312 -1.71 11.24 -17.90
CA GLU A 312 -2.12 10.71 -16.61
C GLU A 312 -3.28 11.53 -16.01
N ASN A 313 -4.30 10.83 -15.51
CA ASN A 313 -5.50 11.42 -14.96
C ASN A 313 -5.33 11.86 -13.49
N ILE A 314 -4.23 12.58 -13.23
CA ILE A 314 -3.89 13.19 -11.95
C ILE A 314 -3.65 14.68 -12.19
N LYS A 315 -4.30 15.53 -11.37
CA LYS A 315 -4.12 16.99 -11.45
C LYS A 315 -2.65 17.35 -11.23
N GLY A 316 -2.07 18.10 -12.18
CA GLY A 316 -0.67 18.51 -12.12
C GLY A 316 0.35 17.47 -12.61
N SER A 317 -0.09 16.27 -12.99
CA SER A 317 0.83 15.29 -13.56
C SER A 317 1.42 15.76 -14.90
N LYS A 318 2.71 15.48 -15.07
CA LYS A 318 3.48 15.69 -16.31
C LYS A 318 3.67 14.40 -17.10
N LEU A 319 3.10 13.28 -16.65
CA LEU A 319 3.30 11.98 -17.28
C LEU A 319 2.31 11.76 -18.43
N TRP A 320 2.84 11.19 -19.51
CA TRP A 320 2.10 10.85 -20.72
C TRP A 320 2.53 9.47 -21.21
N LEU A 321 1.57 8.70 -21.70
CA LEU A 321 1.84 7.53 -22.51
C LEU A 321 2.59 7.94 -23.78
N THR A 322 3.50 7.08 -24.20
CA THR A 322 4.27 7.26 -25.44
C THR A 322 3.43 6.74 -26.62
N PRO A 323 3.17 7.54 -27.66
CA PRO A 323 2.53 7.05 -28.89
C PRO A 323 3.28 5.86 -29.47
N ALA A 324 2.54 4.87 -29.98
CA ALA A 324 3.08 3.68 -30.65
C ALA A 324 2.92 3.77 -32.17
#